data_AF-A0A209CVN7-F1
#
_entry.id   AF-A0A209CVN7-F1
#
_cell.length_a   1.000
_cell.length_b   1.000
_cell.length_c   1.000
_cell.angle_alpha   90.00
_cell.angle_beta   90.00
_cell.angle_gamma   90.00
#
_symmetry.space_group_name_H-M   'P 1'
#
loop_
_entity.id
_entity.type
_entity.pdbx_description
1 polymer ?
#
loop_
_entity_poly.entity_id
_entity_poly.type
_entity_poly.pdbx_seq_one_letter_code
_entity_poly.pdbx_strand_id
1 'polypeptide(L)' 'MDGNLYALSAPAADAFTAYCGGNAGGSNETCVSLAAIPGAEASFVIRDSKPEGAGKELRFTEAELDDFAAGWVRTRGLTL' A
#
# COMPACT_ATOMS: atom_id res chain seq x y z
N MET A 1 3.76 -21.79 2.65
CA MET A 1 3.49 -20.64 3.54
C MET A 1 2.01 -20.63 3.84
N ASP A 2 1.60 -20.47 5.09
CA ASP A 2 0.20 -20.57 5.55
C ASP A 2 -0.74 -19.46 5.02
N GLY A 3 -0.40 -18.78 3.93
CA GLY A 3 -1.23 -17.77 3.25
C GLY A 3 -1.54 -16.51 4.06
N ASN A 4 -1.33 -16.54 5.38
CA ASN A 4 -1.62 -15.43 6.27
C ASN A 4 -0.49 -14.42 6.26
N LEU A 5 -0.60 -13.42 5.37
CA LEU A 5 0.36 -12.32 5.25
C LEU A 5 0.52 -11.51 6.55
N TYR A 6 -0.44 -11.55 7.46
CA TYR A 6 -0.38 -10.82 8.75
C TYR A 6 0.52 -11.50 9.78
N ALA A 7 0.88 -12.78 9.60
CA ALA A 7 1.84 -13.46 10.46
C ALA A 7 3.30 -13.03 10.19
N LEU A 8 3.54 -12.29 9.11
CA LEU A 8 4.87 -11.86 8.69
C LEU A 8 5.27 -10.52 9.33
N SER A 9 6.58 -10.27 9.43
CA SER A 9 7.09 -8.99 9.92
C SER A 9 6.60 -7.82 9.06
N ALA A 10 6.28 -6.69 9.72
CA ALA A 10 5.96 -5.47 8.99
C ALA A 10 7.24 -4.89 8.34
N PRO A 11 7.11 -4.18 7.20
CA PRO A 11 8.21 -3.41 6.63
C PRO A 11 8.69 -2.31 7.59
N ALA A 12 9.97 -1.95 7.50
CA ALA A 12 10.48 -0.77 8.19
C ALA A 12 9.76 0.50 7.71
N ALA A 13 9.65 1.52 8.58
CA ALA A 13 8.86 2.72 8.27
C ALA A 13 9.39 3.50 7.05
N ASP A 14 10.70 3.44 6.79
CA ASP A 14 11.40 4.07 5.68
C ASP A 14 11.37 3.25 4.38
N ALA A 15 10.85 2.02 4.41
CA ALA A 15 10.67 1.18 3.21
C ALA A 15 9.43 1.56 2.38
N PHE A 16 8.58 2.45 2.90
CA PHE A 16 7.32 2.83 2.25
C PHE A 16 7.51 3.91 1.19
N THR A 17 7.03 3.62 -0.02
CA THR A 17 6.85 4.62 -1.08
C THR A 17 5.47 5.25 -0.97
N ALA A 18 5.40 6.58 -0.96
CA ALA A 18 4.15 7.32 -0.83
C ALA A 18 3.63 7.80 -2.19
N TYR A 19 2.35 7.52 -2.46
CA TYR A 19 1.59 8.02 -3.60
C TYR A 19 0.61 9.07 -3.10
N CYS A 20 1.00 10.34 -3.28
CA CYS A 20 0.28 11.50 -2.80
C CYS A 20 -0.59 12.11 -3.91
N GLY A 21 -1.70 12.74 -3.52
CA GLY A 21 -2.58 13.43 -4.45
C GLY A 21 -3.64 14.24 -3.72
N GLY A 22 -4.31 15.12 -4.45
CA GLY A 22 -5.45 15.87 -3.95
C GLY A 22 -5.14 17.25 -3.36
N ASN A 23 -3.87 17.58 -3.07
CA ASN A 23 -3.35 18.96 -2.86
C ASN A 23 -1.82 18.92 -2.71
N ALA A 24 -1.09 19.11 -3.81
CA ALA A 24 0.38 19.09 -3.80
C ALA A 24 0.96 20.24 -2.94
N GLY A 25 1.44 19.91 -1.73
CA GLY A 25 2.32 20.81 -0.96
C GLY A 25 1.84 21.23 0.44
N GLY A 26 0.73 20.69 0.94
CA GLY A 26 0.29 20.93 2.32
C GLY A 26 0.81 19.88 3.31
N SER A 27 1.22 20.29 4.51
CA SER A 27 1.66 19.38 5.59
C SER A 27 0.56 18.45 6.14
N ASN A 28 -0.67 18.56 5.65
CA ASN A 28 -1.84 17.76 6.04
C ASN A 28 -2.25 16.72 4.97
N GLU A 29 -1.48 16.60 3.88
CA GLU A 29 -1.75 15.67 2.79
C GLU A 29 -1.67 14.21 3.29
N THR A 30 -2.72 13.43 3.02
CA THR A 30 -2.73 11.98 3.21
C THR A 30 -2.28 11.34 1.91
N CYS A 31 -1.25 10.51 1.96
CA CYS A 31 -0.81 9.69 0.84
C CYS A 31 -1.15 8.23 1.11
N VAL A 32 -1.33 7.46 0.03
CA VAL A 32 -1.34 6.00 0.11
C VAL A 32 0.09 5.53 0.07
N SER A 33 0.53 4.79 1.08
CA SER A 33 1.90 4.29 1.19
C SER A 33 1.96 2.78 0.95
N LEU A 34 2.94 2.34 0.15
CA LEU A 34 3.14 0.95 -0.26
C LEU A 34 4.55 0.47 0.12
N ALA A 35 4.69 -0.77 0.61
CA ALA A 35 5.99 -1.42 0.81
C ALA A 35 5.90 -2.94 0.60
N ALA A 36 6.99 -3.59 0.19
CA ALA A 36 7.07 -5.05 0.12
C ALA A 36 7.15 -5.67 1.53
N ILE A 37 6.49 -6.80 1.74
CA ILE A 37 6.57 -7.56 3.01
C ILE A 37 7.91 -8.29 3.09
N PRO A 38 8.74 -8.06 4.13
CA PRO A 38 10.00 -8.77 4.31
C PRO A 38 9.82 -10.29 4.37
N GLY A 39 10.61 -11.03 3.60
CA GLY A 39 10.59 -12.49 3.57
C GLY A 39 9.38 -13.11 2.87
N ALA A 40 8.52 -12.29 2.25
CA ALA A 40 7.46 -12.75 1.36
C ALA A 40 7.83 -12.45 -0.09
N GLU A 41 7.58 -13.41 -0.97
CA GLU A 41 7.60 -13.15 -2.41
C GLU A 41 6.32 -12.41 -2.81
N ALA A 42 6.45 -11.42 -3.69
CA ALA A 42 5.33 -10.77 -4.38
C ALA A 42 4.14 -10.42 -3.45
N SER A 43 4.43 -9.82 -2.30
CA SER A 43 3.41 -9.45 -1.31
C SER A 43 3.74 -8.11 -0.68
N PHE A 44 2.70 -7.33 -0.42
CA PHE A 44 2.84 -5.91 -0.11
C PHE A 44 1.92 -5.46 1.02
N VAL A 45 2.28 -4.31 1.57
CA VAL A 45 1.58 -3.60 2.64
C VAL A 45 1.12 -2.25 2.13
N ILE A 46 -0.15 -1.92 2.34
CA ILE A 46 -0.72 -0.60 2.05
C ILE A 46 -1.17 0.08 3.35
N ARG A 47 -0.88 1.37 3.51
CA ARG A 47 -1.32 2.18 4.64
C ARG A 47 -1.53 3.65 4.31
N ASP A 48 -2.18 4.39 5.21
CA ASP A 48 -2.16 5.85 5.22
C ASP A 48 -0.76 6.33 5.65
N SER A 49 -0.23 7.37 4.99
CA SER A 49 1.09 7.94 5.31
C SER A 49 1.14 8.69 6.65
N LYS A 50 -0.01 9.01 7.25
CA LYS A 50 -0.09 9.68 8.55
C LYS A 50 0.20 8.73 9.71
N PRO A 51 0.69 9.22 10.86
CA PRO A 51 1.00 8.39 12.02
C PRO A 51 -0.19 7.53 12.49
N GLU A 52 -1.43 7.99 12.31
CA GLU A 52 -2.65 7.28 12.71
C GLU A 52 -2.90 5.99 11.89
N GLY A 53 -2.26 5.86 10.73
CA GLY A 53 -2.31 4.68 9.87
C GLY A 53 -1.30 3.59 10.24
N ALA A 54 -0.28 3.90 11.05
CA ALA A 54 0.72 2.93 11.48
C ALA A 54 0.08 1.82 12.35
N GLY A 55 0.44 0.56 12.08
CA GLY A 55 -0.11 -0.61 12.76
C GLY A 55 -1.50 -1.04 12.31
N LYS A 56 -2.08 -0.37 11.29
CA LYS A 56 -3.40 -0.68 10.71
C LYS A 56 -3.29 -1.08 9.24
N GLU A 57 -2.15 -1.62 8.85
CA GLU A 57 -1.85 -1.82 7.46
C GLU A 57 -2.64 -2.98 6.85
N LEU A 58 -3.07 -2.80 5.61
CA LEU A 58 -3.66 -3.88 4.81
C LEU A 58 -2.55 -4.62 4.07
N ARG A 59 -2.70 -5.93 3.94
CA ARG A 59 -1.70 -6.81 3.31
C ARG A 59 -2.32 -7.62 2.20
N PHE A 60 -1.61 -7.68 1.07
CA PHE A 60 -2.10 -8.28 -0.15
C PHE A 60 -0.96 -8.95 -0.90
N THR A 61 -1.29 -9.96 -1.70
CA THR A 61 -0.40 -10.47 -2.75
C THR A 61 -0.32 -9.49 -3.92
N GLU A 62 0.69 -9.64 -4.77
CA GLU A 62 0.84 -8.90 -6.03
C GLU A 62 -0.42 -9.06 -6.90
N ALA A 63 -0.88 -10.29 -7.09
CA ALA A 63 -2.05 -10.57 -7.93
C ALA A 63 -3.33 -9.87 -7.44
N GLU A 64 -3.54 -9.81 -6.12
CA GLU A 64 -4.69 -9.09 -5.54
C GLU A 64 -4.57 -7.57 -5.72
N LEU A 65 -3.37 -7.01 -5.56
CA LEU A 65 -3.15 -5.57 -5.76
C LEU A 65 -3.23 -5.16 -7.21
N ASP A 66 -2.73 -5.98 -8.13
CA ASP A 66 -2.80 -5.71 -9.56
C ASP A 66 -4.25 -5.74 -10.05
N ASP A 67 -5.05 -6.72 -9.61
CA ASP A 67 -6.48 -6.76 -9.93
C ASP A 67 -7.22 -5.54 -9.38
N PHE A 68 -6.95 -5.17 -8.13
CA PHE A 68 -7.48 -3.93 -7.52
C PHE A 68 -7.08 -2.68 -8.33
N ALA A 69 -5.79 -2.53 -8.65
CA ALA A 69 -5.28 -1.36 -9.35
C ALA A 69 -5.89 -1.23 -10.74
N ALA A 70 -5.91 -2.32 -11.51
CA ALA A 70 -6.53 -2.36 -12.84
C ALA A 70 -8.04 -2.08 -12.78
N GLY A 71 -8.74 -2.67 -11.80
CA GLY A 71 -10.16 -2.44 -11.55
C GLY A 71 -10.47 -0.98 -11.20
N TRP A 72 -9.65 -0.38 -10.32
CA TRP A 72 -9.77 1.02 -9.92
C TRP A 72 -9.56 1.97 -11.09
N VAL A 73 -8.46 1.80 -11.84
CA VAL A 73 -8.14 2.60 -13.03
C VAL A 73 -9.28 2.57 -14.04
N ARG A 74 -9.79 1.36 -14.35
CA ARG A 74 -10.91 1.18 -15.27
C ARG A 74 -12.19 1.87 -14.78
N THR A 75 -12.54 1.70 -13.51
CA THR A 75 -13.75 2.27 -12.90
C THR A 75 -13.73 3.80 -12.91
N ARG A 76 -12.54 4.39 -12.79
CA ARG A 76 -12.33 5.83 -12.79
C ARG A 76 -12.10 6.43 -14.18
N GLY A 77 -12.00 5.61 -15.23
CA GLY A 77 -11.66 6.06 -16.58
C GLY A 77 -10.26 6.68 -16.67
N LEU A 78 -9.33 6.25 -15.82
CA LEU A 78 -7.94 6.71 -15.83
C LEU A 78 -7.16 5.95 -16.90
N THR A 79 -6.09 6.56 -17.41
CA THR A 79 -5.12 5.92 -18.29
C THR A 79 -3.75 5.91 -17.63
N LEU A 80 -3.02 4.80 -17.78
CA LEU A 80 -1.62 4.68 -17.39
C LEU A 80 -0.71 5.18 -18.51
#